data_AF-A0A8T5ECD9-F1
#
_entry.id   AF-A0A8T5ECD9-F1
#
_cell.length_a   1.000
_cell.length_b   1.000
_cell.length_c   1.000
_cell.angle_alpha   90.00
_cell.angle_beta   90.00
_cell.angle_gamma   90.00
#
_symmetry.space_group_name_H-M   'P 1'
#
loop_
_entity.id
_entity.type
_entity.pdbx_description
1 polymer ?
#
loop_
_entity_poly.entity_id
_entity_poly.type
_entity_poly.pdbx_seq_one_letter_code
_entity_poly.pdbx_strand_id
1 'polypeptide(L)'
;MTKIQINQSVAILCDGNNVERSIHDIAKNTSAMVNFDKLIPKLLNERGLNRLIYFREGKNISDKLAERLHNQYYGSVVPCHKSADIPLSIKATQLASKVDTIIIMSGDSDYVDLVTHLKSEGVRVEIAAVRETTARILINEADYFHPITKEDWFVFKSPAKKNYSPKKSYPPKKK
;
A
#
# COMPACT_ATOMS: atom_id res chain seq x y z
N MET A 1 6.89 25.04 -27.04
CA MET A 1 5.69 24.33 -26.54
C MET A 1 5.40 24.81 -25.14
N THR A 2 4.21 25.33 -24.87
CA THR A 2 3.76 25.71 -23.53
C THR A 2 3.61 24.45 -22.68
N LYS A 3 4.34 24.35 -21.57
CA LYS A 3 4.27 23.20 -20.66
C LYS A 3 2.93 23.27 -19.92
N ILE A 4 2.02 22.33 -20.19
CA ILE A 4 0.74 22.24 -19.49
C ILE A 4 1.02 21.86 -18.03
N GLN A 5 0.50 22.64 -17.09
CA GLN A 5 0.62 22.34 -15.66
C GLN A 5 -0.58 21.47 -15.23
N ILE A 6 -0.30 20.23 -14.81
CA ILE A 6 -1.31 19.34 -14.24
C ILE A 6 -1.47 19.68 -12.75
N ASN A 7 -2.68 20.04 -12.33
CA ASN A 7 -2.97 20.43 -10.94
C ASN A 7 -3.96 19.48 -10.24
N GLN A 8 -3.97 18.21 -10.63
CA GLN A 8 -4.87 17.22 -10.03
C GLN A 8 -4.33 16.77 -8.66
N SER A 9 -5.17 16.88 -7.63
CA SER A 9 -4.91 16.48 -6.24
C SER A 9 -5.36 15.04 -6.01
N VAL A 10 -4.46 14.19 -5.50
CA VAL A 10 -4.67 12.74 -5.35
C VAL A 10 -4.51 12.30 -3.91
N ALA A 11 -5.46 11.51 -3.39
CA ALA A 11 -5.28 10.72 -2.19
C ALA A 11 -5.05 9.24 -2.53
N ILE A 12 -4.14 8.58 -1.84
CA ILE A 12 -3.87 7.15 -1.95
C ILE A 12 -4.25 6.50 -0.61
N LEU A 13 -5.18 5.55 -0.65
CA LEU A 13 -5.65 4.80 0.52
C LEU A 13 -5.32 3.33 0.29
N CYS A 14 -4.45 2.79 1.13
CA CYS A 14 -3.92 1.44 0.96
C CYS A 14 -4.45 0.49 2.01
N ASP A 15 -5.13 -0.56 1.56
CA ASP A 15 -5.41 -1.73 2.38
C ASP A 15 -4.16 -2.61 2.39
N GLY A 16 -3.34 -2.41 3.42
CA GLY A 16 -2.06 -3.10 3.54
C GLY A 16 -2.20 -4.62 3.59
N ASN A 17 -3.26 -5.12 4.22
CA ASN A 17 -3.52 -6.54 4.38
C ASN A 17 -3.91 -7.18 3.04
N ASN A 18 -4.82 -6.55 2.29
CA ASN A 18 -5.24 -7.05 0.98
C ASN A 18 -4.09 -7.05 -0.04
N VAL A 19 -3.31 -5.96 -0.08
CA VAL A 19 -2.17 -5.84 -1.00
C VAL A 19 -1.07 -6.86 -0.67
N GLU A 20 -0.70 -7.01 0.60
CA GLU A 20 0.30 -8.00 1.01
C GLU A 20 -0.12 -9.42 0.65
N ARG A 21 -1.36 -9.80 0.99
CA ARG A 21 -1.91 -11.13 0.69
C ARG A 21 -1.88 -11.41 -0.82
N SER A 22 -2.36 -10.45 -1.62
CA SER A 22 -2.38 -10.57 -3.08
C SER A 22 -0.99 -10.78 -3.68
N ILE A 23 0.01 -10.02 -3.18
CA ILE A 23 1.39 -10.17 -3.64
C ILE A 23 1.98 -11.50 -3.19
N HIS A 24 1.72 -11.94 -1.95
CA HIS A 24 2.20 -13.24 -1.45
C HIS A 24 1.64 -14.40 -2.27
N ASP A 25 0.37 -14.30 -2.67
CA ASP A 25 -0.31 -15.31 -3.48
C ASP A 25 0.29 -15.41 -4.89
N ILE A 26 0.65 -14.28 -5.52
CA ILE A 26 1.27 -14.27 -6.86
C ILE A 26 2.77 -14.54 -6.83
N ALA A 27 3.49 -14.01 -5.85
CA ALA A 27 4.92 -14.23 -5.69
C ALA A 27 5.25 -15.62 -5.12
N LYS A 28 4.25 -16.32 -4.56
CA LYS A 28 4.41 -17.55 -3.77
C LYS A 28 5.49 -17.40 -2.68
N ASN A 29 5.56 -16.21 -2.09
CA ASN A 29 6.60 -15.82 -1.15
C ASN A 29 6.09 -14.76 -0.17
N THR A 30 6.03 -15.12 1.12
CA THR A 30 5.55 -14.25 2.20
C THR A 30 6.52 -13.14 2.60
N SER A 31 7.76 -13.18 2.09
CA SER A 31 8.76 -12.13 2.27
C SER A 31 8.73 -11.08 1.15
N ALA A 32 7.78 -11.20 0.21
CA ALA A 32 7.54 -10.18 -0.79
C ALA A 32 6.85 -8.95 -0.16
N MET A 33 7.33 -7.76 -0.48
CA MET A 33 6.82 -6.49 0.03
C MET A 33 6.72 -5.46 -1.09
N VAL A 34 5.68 -4.62 -1.03
CA VAL A 34 5.46 -3.51 -1.97
C VAL A 34 6.64 -2.54 -1.93
N ASN A 35 7.10 -2.12 -3.12
CA ASN A 35 8.04 -1.03 -3.26
C ASN A 35 7.28 0.31 -3.39
N PHE A 36 6.96 0.93 -2.26
CA PHE A 36 6.24 2.22 -2.25
C PHE A 36 7.00 3.33 -2.98
N ASP A 37 8.34 3.31 -2.97
CA ASP A 37 9.17 4.30 -3.66
C ASP A 37 9.03 4.27 -5.17
N LYS A 38 8.68 3.12 -5.71
CA LYS A 38 8.40 2.97 -7.13
C LYS A 38 6.92 3.13 -7.42
N LEU A 39 6.08 2.55 -6.58
CA LEU A 39 4.64 2.46 -6.84
C LEU A 39 3.94 3.80 -6.68
N ILE A 40 4.24 4.58 -5.63
CA ILE A 40 3.57 5.87 -5.39
C ILE A 40 3.83 6.86 -6.55
N PRO A 41 5.07 7.12 -6.99
CA PRO A 41 5.30 8.01 -8.13
C PRO A 41 4.61 7.54 -9.42
N LYS A 42 4.62 6.22 -9.66
CA LYS A 42 3.90 5.60 -10.80
C LYS A 42 2.40 5.85 -10.73
N LEU A 43 1.78 5.68 -9.55
CA LEU A 43 0.34 5.93 -9.35
C LEU A 43 -0.02 7.41 -9.51
N LEU A 44 0.85 8.30 -9.02
CA LEU A 44 0.62 9.73 -9.13
C LEU A 44 0.74 10.22 -10.57
N ASN A 45 1.67 9.69 -11.37
CA ASN A 45 1.86 10.10 -12.78
C ASN A 45 1.93 11.64 -12.93
N GLU A 46 2.86 12.27 -12.20
CA GLU A 46 3.07 13.73 -12.15
C GLU A 46 1.96 14.55 -11.45
N ARG A 47 0.91 13.90 -10.92
CA ARG A 47 -0.13 14.55 -10.10
C ARG A 47 0.33 14.83 -8.67
N GLY A 48 -0.35 15.76 -8.00
CA GLY A 48 -0.03 16.15 -6.63
C GLY A 48 -0.54 15.14 -5.61
N LEU A 49 0.33 14.65 -4.71
CA LEU A 49 -0.08 13.84 -3.57
C LEU A 49 -0.63 14.73 -2.45
N ASN A 50 -1.92 14.62 -2.17
CA ASN A 50 -2.57 15.29 -1.05
C ASN A 50 -2.49 14.47 0.24
N ARG A 51 -2.69 13.15 0.12
CA ARG A 51 -2.72 12.26 1.27
C ARG A 51 -2.33 10.84 0.91
N LEU A 52 -1.54 10.21 1.78
CA LEU A 52 -1.28 8.79 1.76
C LEU A 52 -1.67 8.19 3.11
N ILE A 53 -2.60 7.24 3.11
CA ILE A 53 -2.96 6.49 4.32
C ILE A 53 -2.79 5.00 4.05
N TYR A 54 -2.01 4.34 4.91
CA TYR A 54 -1.83 2.89 4.89
C TYR A 54 -2.55 2.28 6.09
N PHE A 55 -3.56 1.47 5.82
CA PHE A 55 -4.35 0.77 6.82
C PHE A 55 -3.76 -0.62 7.05
N ARG A 56 -3.55 -1.00 8.30
CA ARG A 56 -3.03 -2.32 8.66
C ARG A 56 -3.73 -2.88 9.87
N GLU A 57 -4.13 -4.14 9.79
CA GLU A 57 -4.65 -4.87 10.96
C GLU A 57 -3.54 -5.17 11.97
N GLY A 58 -3.91 -5.10 13.24
CA GLY A 58 -3.08 -5.55 14.36
C GLY A 58 -2.27 -4.44 15.04
N LYS A 59 -1.64 -4.80 16.16
CA LYS A 59 -0.91 -3.87 17.04
C LYS A 59 0.57 -3.71 16.66
N ASN A 60 1.14 -4.68 15.96
CA ASN A 60 2.55 -4.66 15.56
C ASN A 60 2.68 -4.18 14.12
N ILE A 61 2.67 -2.85 13.98
CA ILE A 61 2.98 -2.18 12.73
C ILE A 61 4.50 -2.00 12.65
N SER A 62 5.10 -2.17 11.48
CA SER A 62 6.53 -1.92 11.31
C SER A 62 6.81 -0.42 11.48
N ASP A 63 7.48 -0.04 12.56
CA ASP A 63 7.91 1.35 12.79
C ASP A 63 8.72 1.89 11.61
N LYS A 64 9.59 1.05 11.03
CA LYS A 64 10.38 1.40 9.84
C LYS A 64 9.51 1.74 8.63
N LEU A 65 8.41 1.03 8.41
CA LEU A 65 7.48 1.33 7.33
C LEU A 65 6.76 2.66 7.62
N ALA A 66 6.28 2.85 8.84
CA ALA A 66 5.60 4.06 9.25
C ALA A 66 6.49 5.31 9.11
N GLU A 67 7.72 5.25 9.61
CA GLU A 67 8.72 6.31 9.47
C GLU A 67 9.04 6.59 7.99
N ARG A 68 9.21 5.55 7.17
CA ARG A 68 9.49 5.72 5.74
C ARG A 68 8.35 6.44 5.03
N LEU A 69 7.10 5.97 5.21
CA LEU A 69 5.94 6.57 4.58
C LEU A 69 5.73 8.02 5.04
N HIS A 70 5.98 8.30 6.32
CA HIS A 70 5.93 9.66 6.84
C HIS A 70 7.00 10.57 6.22
N ASN A 71 8.26 10.16 6.26
CA ASN A 71 9.38 11.01 5.85
C ASN A 71 9.42 11.27 4.33
N GLN A 72 8.99 10.31 3.51
CA GLN A 72 9.04 10.44 2.05
C GLN A 72 7.74 11.01 1.44
N TYR A 73 6.59 10.74 2.06
CA TYR A 73 5.27 11.01 1.46
C TYR A 73 4.31 11.78 2.37
N TYR A 74 4.75 12.18 3.57
CA TYR A 74 3.87 12.66 4.64
C TYR A 74 2.71 11.70 4.90
N GLY A 75 2.96 10.40 4.69
CA GLY A 75 1.99 9.34 4.86
C GLY A 75 1.68 9.07 6.33
N SER A 76 0.51 8.47 6.57
CA SER A 76 0.09 8.01 7.89
C SER A 76 -0.19 6.52 7.85
N VAL A 77 0.20 5.80 8.91
CA VAL A 77 -0.17 4.41 9.10
C VAL A 77 -1.26 4.33 10.17
N VAL A 78 -2.38 3.69 9.84
CA VAL A 78 -3.55 3.60 10.71
C VAL A 78 -3.77 2.13 11.12
N PRO A 79 -3.60 1.81 12.42
CA PRO A 79 -3.93 0.48 12.92
C PRO A 79 -5.44 0.23 12.86
N CYS A 80 -5.79 -0.96 12.41
CA CYS A 80 -7.17 -1.42 12.29
C CYS A 80 -7.39 -2.60 13.25
N HIS A 81 -8.55 -2.64 13.90
CA HIS A 81 -8.85 -3.70 14.87
C HIS A 81 -9.16 -5.04 14.21
N LYS A 82 -9.87 -5.06 13.07
CA LYS A 82 -10.28 -6.29 12.37
C LYS A 82 -10.03 -6.26 10.88
N SER A 83 -10.40 -5.16 10.21
CA SER A 83 -10.23 -4.97 8.78
C SER A 83 -10.00 -3.49 8.48
N ALA A 84 -9.37 -3.22 7.34
CA ALA A 84 -9.22 -1.89 6.78
C ALA A 84 -10.52 -1.32 6.21
N ASP A 85 -11.51 -2.15 5.85
CA ASP A 85 -12.67 -1.75 5.04
C ASP A 85 -13.42 -0.53 5.60
N ILE A 86 -13.83 -0.59 6.87
CA ILE A 86 -14.57 0.49 7.52
C ILE A 86 -13.69 1.74 7.72
N PRO A 87 -12.50 1.67 8.36
CA PRO A 87 -11.62 2.83 8.50
C PRO A 87 -11.26 3.49 7.16
N LEU A 88 -10.99 2.69 6.13
CA LEU A 88 -10.65 3.15 4.79
C LEU A 88 -11.85 3.86 4.16
N SER A 89 -13.03 3.26 4.17
CA SER A 89 -14.26 3.84 3.61
C SER A 89 -14.63 5.16 4.26
N ILE A 90 -14.53 5.25 5.60
CA ILE A 90 -14.75 6.49 6.34
C ILE A 90 -13.75 7.57 5.90
N LYS A 91 -12.46 7.21 5.79
CA LYS A 91 -11.43 8.17 5.37
C LYS A 91 -11.59 8.60 3.93
N ALA A 92 -11.94 7.69 3.02
CA ALA A 92 -12.22 8.01 1.63
C ALA A 92 -13.35 9.03 1.50
N THR A 93 -14.47 8.79 2.18
CA THR A 93 -15.63 9.69 2.19
C THR A 93 -15.27 11.07 2.77
N GLN A 94 -14.49 11.12 3.86
CA GLN A 94 -13.99 12.38 4.44
C GLN A 94 -13.05 13.18 3.54
N LEU A 95 -12.37 12.50 2.62
CA LEU A 95 -11.42 13.11 1.68
C LEU A 95 -12.06 13.48 0.36
N ALA A 96 -13.24 12.94 0.05
CA ALA A 96 -13.91 13.14 -1.22
C ALA A 96 -14.04 14.63 -1.60
N SER A 97 -14.36 15.49 -0.63
CA SER A 97 -14.49 16.93 -0.84
C SER A 97 -13.17 17.71 -0.91
N LYS A 98 -12.01 17.05 -0.85
CA LYS A 98 -10.67 17.68 -0.74
C LYS A 98 -9.71 17.32 -1.85
N VAL A 99 -10.02 16.28 -2.63
CA VAL A 99 -9.15 15.75 -3.68
C VAL A 99 -9.96 15.51 -4.94
N ASP A 100 -9.29 15.60 -6.08
CA ASP A 100 -9.92 15.32 -7.38
C ASP A 100 -9.94 13.81 -7.67
N THR A 101 -9.03 13.05 -7.06
CA THR A 101 -8.89 11.60 -7.29
C THR A 101 -8.55 10.86 -6.01
N ILE A 102 -9.21 9.73 -5.79
CA ILE A 102 -8.85 8.75 -4.76
C ILE A 102 -8.39 7.47 -5.44
N ILE A 103 -7.18 7.04 -5.13
CA ILE A 103 -6.64 5.73 -5.52
C ILE A 103 -6.79 4.79 -4.33
N ILE A 104 -7.62 3.75 -4.47
CA ILE A 104 -7.75 2.69 -3.48
C ILE A 104 -6.82 1.56 -3.88
N MET A 105 -5.86 1.23 -3.01
CA MET A 105 -5.01 0.07 -3.18
C MET A 105 -5.64 -1.14 -2.48
N SER A 106 -6.56 -1.80 -3.16
CA SER A 106 -7.17 -3.07 -2.75
C SER A 106 -7.84 -3.74 -3.94
N GLY A 107 -7.87 -5.07 -3.95
CA GLY A 107 -8.58 -5.87 -4.96
C GLY A 107 -9.96 -6.36 -4.52
N ASP A 108 -10.42 -5.98 -3.31
CA ASP A 108 -11.61 -6.54 -2.67
C ASP A 108 -12.94 -6.00 -3.25
N SER A 109 -13.90 -6.90 -3.50
CA SER A 109 -15.23 -6.53 -3.98
C SER A 109 -16.03 -5.70 -3.00
N ASP A 110 -15.69 -5.75 -1.70
CA ASP A 110 -16.39 -4.98 -0.66
C ASP A 110 -16.27 -3.46 -0.84
N TYR A 111 -15.33 -2.99 -1.68
CA TYR A 111 -15.16 -1.58 -2.01
C TYR A 111 -16.05 -1.09 -3.17
N VAL A 112 -16.82 -1.96 -3.85
CA VAL A 112 -17.64 -1.55 -5.02
C VAL A 112 -18.61 -0.42 -4.66
N ASP A 113 -19.37 -0.57 -3.57
CA ASP A 113 -20.33 0.46 -3.14
C ASP A 113 -19.64 1.78 -2.77
N LEU A 114 -18.43 1.70 -2.18
CA LEU A 114 -17.61 2.87 -1.90
C LEU A 114 -17.18 3.58 -3.19
N VAL A 115 -16.73 2.83 -4.21
CA VAL A 115 -16.36 3.39 -5.52
C VAL A 115 -17.55 4.13 -6.13
N THR A 116 -18.72 3.49 -6.18
CA THR A 116 -19.94 4.11 -6.72
C THR A 116 -20.32 5.38 -5.95
N HIS A 117 -20.25 5.36 -4.61
CA HIS A 117 -20.55 6.52 -3.79
C HIS A 117 -19.57 7.68 -4.04
N LEU A 118 -18.25 7.43 -4.02
CA LEU A 118 -17.24 8.47 -4.25
C LEU A 118 -17.36 9.11 -5.64
N LYS A 119 -17.69 8.31 -6.67
CA LYS A 119 -17.96 8.82 -8.02
C LYS A 119 -19.20 9.72 -8.05
N SER A 120 -20.25 9.36 -7.29
CA SER A 120 -21.45 10.21 -7.17
C SER A 120 -21.17 11.54 -6.47
N GLU A 121 -20.15 11.60 -5.61
CA GLU A 121 -19.64 12.83 -4.98
C GLU A 121 -18.70 13.64 -5.91
N GLY A 122 -18.52 13.21 -7.17
CA GLY A 122 -17.72 13.91 -8.17
C GLY A 122 -16.23 13.61 -8.12
N VAL A 123 -15.80 12.61 -7.35
CA VAL A 123 -14.39 12.22 -7.23
C VAL A 123 -14.07 11.13 -8.24
N ARG A 124 -12.94 11.27 -8.94
CA ARG A 124 -12.42 10.17 -9.76
C ARG A 124 -11.89 9.06 -8.86
N VAL A 125 -12.28 7.83 -9.10
CA VAL A 125 -11.84 6.68 -8.31
C VAL A 125 -11.03 5.72 -9.16
N GLU A 126 -9.80 5.47 -8.74
CA GLU A 126 -8.89 4.54 -9.40
C GLU A 126 -8.55 3.39 -8.45
N ILE A 127 -8.37 2.19 -8.99
CA ILE A 127 -8.01 1.00 -8.21
C ILE A 127 -6.59 0.60 -8.55
N ALA A 128 -5.77 0.33 -7.54
CA ALA A 128 -4.41 -0.17 -7.70
C ALA A 128 -4.25 -1.51 -7.00
N ALA A 129 -4.24 -2.61 -7.76
CA ALA A 129 -4.20 -3.94 -7.18
C ALA A 129 -3.55 -4.97 -8.12
N VAL A 130 -3.29 -6.16 -7.60
CA VAL A 130 -2.83 -7.30 -8.39
C VAL A 130 -4.01 -7.84 -9.19
N ARG A 131 -3.91 -7.80 -10.52
CA ARG A 131 -5.06 -8.04 -11.42
C ARG A 131 -5.69 -9.41 -11.20
N GLU A 132 -4.89 -10.42 -10.95
CA GLU A 132 -5.28 -11.82 -10.81
C GLU A 132 -6.09 -12.09 -9.53
N THR A 133 -5.94 -11.26 -8.49
CA THR A 133 -6.65 -11.39 -7.22
C THR A 133 -7.75 -10.34 -7.04
N THR A 134 -7.96 -9.49 -8.06
CA THR A 134 -8.93 -8.40 -8.00
C THR A 134 -10.30 -8.84 -8.53
N ALA A 135 -11.37 -8.49 -7.82
CA ALA A 135 -12.73 -8.72 -8.26
C ALA A 135 -13.03 -7.96 -9.58
N ARG A 136 -13.57 -8.67 -10.59
CA ARG A 136 -13.82 -8.07 -11.90
C ARG A 136 -14.83 -6.92 -11.85
N ILE A 137 -15.84 -7.04 -10.98
CA ILE A 137 -16.85 -6.00 -10.77
C ILE A 137 -16.22 -4.69 -10.28
N LEU A 138 -15.24 -4.78 -9.37
CA LEU A 138 -14.50 -3.61 -8.88
C LEU A 138 -13.71 -2.93 -10.00
N ILE A 139 -13.03 -3.71 -10.84
CA ILE A 139 -12.29 -3.18 -12.00
C ILE A 139 -13.22 -2.43 -12.96
N ASN A 140 -14.41 -2.97 -13.21
CA ASN A 140 -15.37 -2.38 -14.13
C ASN A 140 -16.01 -1.11 -13.54
N GLU A 141 -16.19 -1.05 -12.22
CA GLU A 141 -16.80 0.12 -11.56
C GLU A 141 -15.81 1.29 -11.42
N ALA A 142 -14.51 1.02 -11.31
CA ALA A 142 -13.48 2.04 -11.21
C ALA A 142 -13.29 2.86 -12.51
N ASP A 143 -12.90 4.13 -12.38
CA ASP A 143 -12.58 4.98 -13.54
C ASP A 143 -11.25 4.61 -14.22
N TYR A 144 -10.35 3.97 -13.46
CA TYR A 144 -9.10 3.41 -13.98
C TYR A 144 -8.56 2.32 -13.07
N PHE A 145 -7.87 1.35 -13.67
CA PHE A 145 -7.22 0.27 -12.96
C PHE A 145 -5.71 0.27 -13.21
N HIS A 146 -4.93 0.43 -12.14
CA HIS A 146 -3.48 0.34 -12.11
C HIS A 146 -3.04 -1.08 -11.70
N PRO A 147 -2.54 -1.91 -12.63
CA PRO A 147 -2.03 -3.22 -12.25
C PRO A 147 -0.75 -3.10 -11.42
N ILE A 148 -0.75 -3.75 -10.26
CA ILE A 148 0.46 -4.02 -9.47
C ILE A 148 1.09 -5.29 -10.03
N THR A 149 2.34 -5.16 -10.45
CA THR A 149 3.10 -6.17 -11.20
C THR A 149 4.40 -6.53 -10.47
N LYS A 150 5.14 -7.54 -10.95
CA LYS A 150 6.37 -8.02 -10.31
C LYS A 150 7.42 -6.94 -10.13
N GLU A 151 7.37 -5.93 -10.97
CA GLU A 151 8.26 -4.77 -10.96
C GLU A 151 7.97 -3.82 -9.79
N ASP A 152 6.79 -3.91 -9.17
CA ASP A 152 6.29 -3.01 -8.13
C ASP A 152 6.52 -3.55 -6.70
N TRP A 153 7.10 -4.76 -6.56
CA TRP A 153 7.47 -5.34 -5.27
C TRP A 153 8.87 -5.93 -5.29
N PHE A 154 9.39 -6.22 -4.10
CA PHE A 154 10.69 -6.84 -3.92
C PHE A 154 10.60 -7.92 -2.85
N VAL A 155 11.55 -8.87 -2.88
CA VAL A 155 11.64 -9.94 -1.89
C VAL A 155 12.77 -9.62 -0.93
N PHE A 156 12.48 -9.48 0.36
CA PHE A 156 13.53 -9.41 1.38
C PHE A 156 14.24 -10.77 1.46
N LYS A 157 15.52 -10.79 1.07
CA LYS A 157 16.40 -11.89 1.49
C LYS A 157 16.75 -11.64 2.95
N SER A 158 16.33 -12.53 3.86
CA SER A 158 16.83 -12.49 5.22
C SER A 158 18.37 -12.50 5.17
N PRO A 159 19.07 -11.66 5.95
CA PRO A 159 20.51 -11.81 6.08
C PRO A 159 20.77 -13.24 6.55
N ALA A 160 21.64 -13.96 5.83
CA ALA A 160 22.01 -15.32 6.19
C ALA A 160 22.35 -15.34 7.69
N LYS A 161 21.73 -16.25 8.46
CA LYS A 161 22.10 -16.47 9.85
C LYS A 161 23.62 -16.68 9.87
N LYS A 162 24.38 -15.73 10.43
CA LYS A 162 25.79 -16.00 10.76
C LYS A 162 25.74 -17.17 11.73
N ASN A 163 26.18 -18.34 11.28
CA ASN A 163 26.39 -19.49 12.15
C ASN A 163 27.33 -19.02 13.27
N TYR A 164 26.78 -18.86 14.47
CA TYR A 164 27.55 -18.51 15.64
C TYR A 164 28.34 -19.77 16.00
N SER A 165 29.57 -19.88 15.48
CA SER A 165 30.50 -20.91 15.92
C SER A 165 30.77 -20.69 17.41
N PRO A 166 30.46 -21.64 18.31
CA PRO A 166 30.75 -21.46 19.72
C PRO A 166 32.27 -21.28 19.89
N LYS A 167 32.67 -20.18 20.55
CA LYS A 167 34.09 -19.95 20.89
C LYS A 167 34.55 -21.14 21.74
N LYS A 168 35.61 -21.83 21.29
CA LYS A 168 36.29 -22.87 22.08
C LYS A 168 36.64 -22.29 23.45
N SER A 169 36.08 -22.87 24.51
CA SER A 169 36.48 -22.60 25.88
C SER A 169 37.92 -23.09 26.08
N TYR A 170 38.84 -22.18 26.36
CA TYR A 170 40.18 -22.56 26.80
C TYR A 170 40.12 -23.13 28.22
N PRO A 171 40.86 -24.21 28.54
CA PRO A 171 40.86 -24.77 29.87
C PRO A 171 41.48 -23.79 30.88
N PRO A 172 41.00 -23.78 32.14
CA PRO A 172 41.52 -22.89 33.17
C PRO A 172 42.99 -23.22 33.46
N LYS A 173 43.84 -22.19 33.51
CA LYS A 173 45.23 -22.32 33.95
C LYS A 173 45.23 -22.82 35.39
N LYS A 174 45.86 -23.99 35.63
CA LYS A 174 46.14 -24.47 36.98
C LYS A 174 47.11 -23.51 37.67
N LYS A 175 46.80 -23.15 38.91
CA LYS A 175 47.69 -22.45 39.84
C LYS A 175 48.80 -23.39 40.30
#